data_AF-A0A4Q1U0I5-F1
#
_entry.id   AF-A0A4Q1U0I5-F1
#
_cell.length_a   1.000
_cell.length_b   1.000
_cell.length_c   1.000
_cell.angle_alpha   90.00
_cell.angle_beta   90.00
_cell.angle_gamma   90.00
#
_symmetry.space_group_name_H-M   'P 1'
#
loop_
_entity.id
_entity.type
_entity.pdbx_description
1 polymer ?
#
loop_
_entity_poly.entity_id
_entity_poly.type
_entity_poly.pdbx_seq_one_letter_code
_entity_poly.pdbx_strand_id
1 'polypeptide(L)'
;MSILTEGIKVKGRLLNRIFNKIKTRRFFMYFIGILGVIFGCLLVPKITVSADADAILNLTEVNKTVMINQNDKSIDTLPWGTNGYITLGQSSSFMGKVVTITQESSNYAYSPELKGWIDKKGIDEVTSTNIKGTIQNAGYTIDALPWYDGVKNLSNTTDHLNEAVTVSAKNGSYYYVANLGWIDKKAFNPSVQQKVDDTPNSNTDTGKQCQMANVNLSATVKGDGKTIDSLPWGNAGFQNVSQSNDFAGQHVKLTLESGDYVYSPELKGWIDKKGLTFDLSNKTSWPFDKAYTGSFEDGQEFGDTGYNRGGQPDPYFHDGFDFGSVIYGAGSQFKSVTAGKVIYTGIYARWSGAVIVVQAPDGNQVMYQEFSSDMQDVFVKTGDTVESGQVIGRMTGPHLHIGITSKDWQASLADAYNPQGPWIDPIAYIQNHLS
;
A
#
# COMPACT_ATOMS: atom_id res chain seq x y z
N MET A 1 -0.38 -12.69 44.75
CA MET A 1 -1.35 -11.85 44.02
C MET A 1 -1.01 -12.00 42.54
N SER A 2 -1.77 -12.82 41.84
CA SER A 2 -1.59 -13.08 40.40
C SER A 2 -2.17 -11.89 39.64
N ILE A 3 -1.38 -11.24 38.78
CA ILE A 3 -1.89 -10.30 37.79
C ILE A 3 -1.57 -10.89 36.42
N LEU A 4 -2.63 -11.36 35.78
CA LEU A 4 -2.68 -11.75 34.38
C LEU A 4 -2.36 -10.53 33.50
N THR A 5 -1.36 -10.61 32.64
CA THR A 5 -1.16 -9.64 31.55
C THR A 5 -1.87 -10.16 30.31
N GLU A 6 -3.11 -9.76 30.10
CA GLU A 6 -3.77 -9.84 28.80
C GLU A 6 -3.17 -8.78 27.86
N GLY A 7 -2.68 -9.23 26.69
CA GLY A 7 -2.19 -8.33 25.65
C GLY A 7 -3.35 -7.59 24.98
N ILE A 8 -3.33 -6.25 25.05
CA ILE A 8 -4.27 -5.41 24.31
C ILE A 8 -3.83 -5.35 22.84
N LYS A 9 -4.57 -5.99 21.93
CA LYS A 9 -4.48 -5.74 20.48
C LYS A 9 -5.33 -4.52 20.13
N VAL A 10 -4.68 -3.38 19.85
CA VAL A 10 -5.37 -2.21 19.29
C VAL A 10 -5.48 -2.39 17.77
N LYS A 11 -6.69 -2.60 17.26
CA LYS A 11 -6.98 -2.55 15.81
C LYS A 11 -6.94 -1.10 15.34
N GLY A 12 -6.14 -0.84 14.32
CA GLY A 12 -5.80 0.49 13.81
C GLY A 12 -7.01 1.37 13.52
N ARG A 13 -7.13 2.47 14.27
CA ARG A 13 -7.88 3.66 13.91
C ARG A 13 -7.20 4.89 14.51
N LEU A 14 -7.04 5.89 13.66
CA LEU A 14 -6.50 7.24 13.91
C LEU A 14 -5.02 7.29 14.32
N LEU A 15 -4.19 7.88 13.45
CA LEU A 15 -3.49 9.15 13.73
C LEU A 15 -2.54 9.52 12.58
N ASN A 16 -2.99 10.42 11.71
CA ASN A 16 -2.10 11.28 10.93
C ASN A 16 -1.85 12.53 11.78
N ARG A 17 -0.63 12.71 12.36
CA ARG A 17 0.12 13.99 12.50
C ARG A 17 1.20 13.99 13.60
N ILE A 18 2.38 14.49 13.17
CA ILE A 18 3.46 15.24 13.85
C ILE A 18 3.72 14.93 15.34
N PHE A 19 4.85 14.27 15.61
CA PHE A 19 5.41 14.11 16.96
C PHE A 19 6.60 15.07 17.18
N ASN A 20 6.54 15.92 18.21
CA ASN A 20 7.73 16.54 18.82
C ASN A 20 8.09 15.76 20.08
N LYS A 21 9.36 15.36 20.20
CA LYS A 21 9.90 14.48 21.27
C LYS A 21 10.80 15.30 22.20
N ILE A 22 10.54 15.28 23.51
CA ILE A 22 11.46 15.79 24.54
C ILE A 22 11.77 14.65 25.51
N LYS A 23 13.05 14.40 25.79
CA LYS A 23 13.52 13.28 26.65
C LYS A 23 14.13 13.84 27.94
N THR A 24 13.66 13.40 29.11
CA THR A 24 14.37 13.53 30.40
C THR A 24 14.47 12.19 31.13
N ARG A 25 15.50 12.06 31.98
CA ARG A 25 16.20 10.82 32.36
C ARG A 25 15.41 9.68 33.02
N ARG A 26 14.09 9.74 33.23
CA ARG A 26 13.34 8.59 33.80
C ARG A 26 11.92 8.32 33.28
N PHE A 27 11.35 9.10 32.36
CA PHE A 27 10.01 8.81 31.80
C PHE A 27 9.88 9.33 30.36
N PHE A 28 9.14 8.61 29.50
CA PHE A 28 8.65 9.13 28.21
C PHE A 28 7.31 9.80 28.43
N MET A 29 7.15 11.05 27.97
CA MET A 29 5.91 11.81 28.04
C MET A 29 5.47 12.12 26.61
N TYR A 30 4.26 11.69 26.23
CA TYR A 30 3.66 12.01 24.93
C TYR A 30 2.52 13.02 25.14
N PHE A 31 2.54 14.14 24.42
CA PHE A 31 1.42 15.08 24.35
C PHE A 31 0.52 14.70 23.18
N ILE A 32 -0.75 14.41 23.46
CA ILE A 32 -1.79 14.29 22.43
C ILE A 32 -2.53 15.63 22.43
N GLY A 33 -2.24 16.48 21.44
CA GLY A 33 -2.92 17.76 21.26
C GLY A 33 -4.08 17.62 20.27
N ILE A 34 -5.31 17.59 20.77
CA ILE A 34 -6.46 18.15 20.03
C ILE A 34 -6.62 19.57 20.57
N LEU A 35 -6.83 20.54 19.68
CA LEU A 35 -7.18 21.94 19.94
C LEU A 35 -7.28 22.29 21.45
N GLY A 36 -6.13 22.65 22.03
CA GLY A 36 -6.01 23.38 23.29
C GLY A 36 -6.72 22.87 24.55
N VAL A 37 -6.48 21.63 25.03
CA VAL A 37 -6.54 21.28 26.47
C VAL A 37 -5.62 20.06 26.75
N ILE A 38 -4.75 20.13 27.75
CA ILE A 38 -3.91 18.99 28.21
C ILE A 38 -4.70 18.16 29.23
N PHE A 39 -4.91 16.86 28.96
CA PHE A 39 -5.30 15.86 29.97
C PHE A 39 -4.09 14.97 30.31
N GLY A 40 -3.94 14.63 31.59
CA GLY A 40 -2.73 14.08 32.22
C GLY A 40 -2.16 12.75 31.70
N CYS A 41 -0.96 12.45 32.21
CA CYS A 41 -0.09 11.33 31.79
C CYS A 41 -0.69 9.94 32.09
N LEU A 42 -0.76 9.09 31.06
CA LEU A 42 -0.98 7.64 31.19
C LEU A 42 0.31 6.89 30.81
N LEU A 43 0.74 5.95 31.65
CA LEU A 43 1.85 5.03 31.35
C LEU A 43 1.39 3.98 30.33
N VAL A 44 2.00 3.94 29.15
CA VAL A 44 1.81 2.89 28.14
C VAL A 44 3.13 2.14 27.92
N PRO A 45 3.13 0.80 27.84
CA PRO A 45 4.31 0.03 27.49
C PRO A 45 4.79 0.36 26.07
N LYS A 46 6.10 0.17 25.84
CA LYS A 46 6.86 0.43 24.62
C LYS A 46 6.04 0.09 23.36
N ILE A 47 5.60 1.12 22.62
CA ILE A 47 4.98 0.95 21.30
C ILE A 47 6.12 0.78 20.30
N THR A 48 6.26 -0.41 19.73
CA THR A 48 7.07 -0.64 18.55
C THR A 48 6.20 -0.34 17.33
N VAL A 49 6.58 0.65 16.53
CA VAL A 49 6.02 0.83 15.18
C VAL A 49 6.94 0.09 14.23
N SER A 50 6.57 -1.13 13.81
CA SER A 50 7.13 -1.68 12.58
C SER A 50 6.39 -0.98 11.43
N ALA A 51 7.14 -0.39 10.51
CA ALA A 51 6.62 -0.19 9.17
C ALA A 51 6.57 -1.59 8.57
N ASP A 52 5.41 -2.25 8.63
CA ASP A 52 5.24 -3.56 8.01
C ASP A 52 5.31 -3.39 6.48
N ALA A 53 6.51 -3.54 5.93
CA ALA A 53 6.72 -3.77 4.50
C ALA A 53 6.07 -5.10 4.03
N ASP A 54 5.57 -5.92 4.96
CA ASP A 54 5.02 -7.26 4.74
C ASP A 54 3.49 -7.38 4.78
N ALA A 55 2.73 -6.27 4.81
CA ALA A 55 1.27 -6.36 4.86
C ALA A 55 0.66 -6.83 3.52
N ILE A 56 0.40 -8.13 3.38
CA ILE A 56 -0.28 -8.72 2.22
C ILE A 56 -1.78 -8.38 2.27
N LEU A 57 -2.30 -7.74 1.21
CA LEU A 57 -3.73 -7.58 1.03
C LEU A 57 -4.31 -8.85 0.40
N ASN A 58 -5.30 -9.45 1.08
CA ASN A 58 -5.95 -10.69 0.65
C ASN A 58 -7.34 -10.37 0.10
N LEU A 59 -7.65 -10.90 -1.09
CA LEU A 59 -8.94 -10.79 -1.75
C LEU A 59 -9.54 -12.19 -1.86
N THR A 60 -10.82 -12.30 -1.50
CA THR A 60 -11.64 -13.49 -1.71
C THR A 60 -12.58 -13.23 -2.88
N GLU A 61 -12.57 -14.11 -3.88
CA GLU A 61 -13.56 -14.08 -4.97
C GLU A 61 -14.92 -14.56 -4.45
N VAL A 62 -15.95 -13.79 -4.73
CA VAL A 62 -17.33 -14.08 -4.34
C VAL A 62 -18.27 -13.84 -5.53
N ASN A 63 -19.51 -14.30 -5.41
CA ASN A 63 -20.59 -13.89 -6.29
C ASN A 63 -21.81 -13.60 -5.43
N LYS A 64 -21.99 -12.33 -5.06
CA LYS A 64 -23.09 -11.89 -4.20
C LYS A 64 -23.89 -10.80 -4.86
N THR A 65 -25.19 -10.81 -4.64
CA THR A 65 -26.09 -9.72 -5.02
C THR A 65 -26.39 -8.89 -3.80
N VAL A 66 -26.18 -7.58 -3.90
CA VAL A 66 -26.36 -6.64 -2.79
C VAL A 66 -27.12 -5.41 -3.25
N MET A 67 -27.78 -4.75 -2.31
CA MET A 67 -28.35 -3.43 -2.47
C MET A 67 -27.44 -2.40 -1.82
N ILE A 68 -27.22 -1.26 -2.47
CA ILE A 68 -26.56 -0.11 -1.85
C ILE A 68 -27.53 0.56 -0.88
N ASN A 69 -27.21 0.58 0.41
CA ASN A 69 -28.11 1.05 1.46
C ASN A 69 -27.94 2.55 1.75
N GLN A 70 -28.66 3.06 2.76
CA GLN A 70 -28.65 4.49 3.14
C GLN A 70 -27.36 4.96 3.82
N ASN A 71 -26.51 4.03 4.27
CA ASN A 71 -25.30 4.36 5.00
C ASN A 71 -24.20 4.74 4.02
N ASP A 72 -24.13 6.03 3.67
CA ASP A 72 -23.21 6.54 2.65
C ASP A 72 -21.75 6.19 2.96
N LYS A 73 -21.04 5.70 1.95
CA LYS A 73 -19.64 5.29 2.01
C LYS A 73 -18.90 5.78 0.77
N SER A 74 -17.60 5.99 0.91
CA SER A 74 -16.74 6.20 -0.24
C SER A 74 -16.75 4.95 -1.13
N ILE A 75 -16.64 5.20 -2.43
CA ILE A 75 -16.25 4.21 -3.43
C ILE A 75 -14.81 4.53 -3.79
N ASP A 76 -13.91 3.56 -3.63
CA ASP A 76 -12.46 3.74 -3.73
C ASP A 76 -11.84 2.77 -4.75
N THR A 77 -10.67 3.10 -5.30
CA THR A 77 -9.94 2.23 -6.25
C THR A 77 -9.36 0.97 -5.59
N LEU A 78 -9.13 1.01 -4.28
CA LEU A 78 -8.65 -0.07 -3.42
C LEU A 78 -9.44 -0.03 -2.11
N PRO A 79 -9.44 -1.10 -1.29
CA PRO A 79 -10.02 -1.04 0.06
C PRO A 79 -9.52 0.18 0.83
N TRP A 80 -10.43 0.94 1.45
CA TRP A 80 -10.09 2.22 2.08
C TRP A 80 -8.97 2.07 3.11
N GLY A 81 -7.96 2.95 2.99
CA GLY A 81 -6.75 2.93 3.83
C GLY A 81 -5.59 2.10 3.27
N THR A 82 -5.79 1.36 2.17
CA THR A 82 -4.70 0.65 1.46
C THR A 82 -3.74 1.65 0.83
N ASN A 83 -2.43 1.40 0.87
CA ASN A 83 -1.44 2.32 0.32
C ASN A 83 -1.73 2.67 -1.16
N GLY A 84 -1.94 3.96 -1.44
CA GLY A 84 -2.24 4.46 -2.79
C GLY A 84 -3.72 4.43 -3.21
N TYR A 85 -4.66 4.11 -2.32
CA TYR A 85 -6.09 4.20 -2.64
C TYR A 85 -6.50 5.62 -3.04
N ILE A 86 -7.46 5.73 -3.97
CA ILE A 86 -8.04 6.98 -4.44
C ILE A 86 -9.56 6.88 -4.36
N THR A 87 -10.21 7.89 -3.81
CA THR A 87 -11.68 7.97 -3.78
C THR A 87 -12.24 8.38 -5.14
N LEU A 88 -13.17 7.58 -5.65
CA LEU A 88 -13.85 7.73 -6.93
C LEU A 88 -15.20 8.45 -6.79
N GLY A 89 -15.89 8.28 -5.66
CA GLY A 89 -17.21 8.84 -5.45
C GLY A 89 -17.85 8.43 -4.12
N GLN A 90 -19.15 8.66 -4.01
CA GLN A 90 -19.96 8.30 -2.84
C GLN A 90 -21.06 7.31 -3.24
N SER A 91 -21.35 6.35 -2.36
CA SER A 91 -22.35 5.31 -2.58
C SER A 91 -23.77 5.84 -2.61
N SER A 92 -24.03 7.01 -2.02
CA SER A 92 -25.32 7.73 -2.12
C SER A 92 -25.78 7.98 -3.56
N SER A 93 -24.86 8.08 -4.52
CA SER A 93 -25.21 8.21 -5.95
C SER A 93 -25.84 6.94 -6.54
N PHE A 94 -25.69 5.82 -5.85
CA PHE A 94 -26.20 4.49 -6.24
C PHE A 94 -27.20 3.95 -5.22
N MET A 95 -27.64 4.77 -4.25
CA MET A 95 -28.55 4.33 -3.20
C MET A 95 -29.79 3.65 -3.78
N GLY A 96 -30.11 2.46 -3.27
CA GLY A 96 -31.22 1.66 -3.75
C GLY A 96 -30.92 0.71 -4.89
N LYS A 97 -29.83 0.95 -5.63
CA LYS A 97 -29.44 0.10 -6.74
C LYS A 97 -28.96 -1.25 -6.22
N VAL A 98 -29.33 -2.30 -6.98
CA VAL A 98 -28.85 -3.65 -6.77
C VAL A 98 -27.66 -3.90 -7.70
N VAL A 99 -26.56 -4.37 -7.14
CA VAL A 99 -25.28 -4.61 -7.83
C VAL A 99 -24.71 -5.97 -7.42
N THR A 100 -23.74 -6.46 -8.19
CA THR A 100 -22.97 -7.65 -7.87
C THR A 100 -21.68 -7.28 -7.13
N ILE A 101 -21.32 -8.08 -6.12
CA ILE A 101 -20.00 -8.10 -5.49
C ILE A 101 -19.23 -9.29 -6.03
N THR A 102 -18.01 -9.05 -6.51
CA THR A 102 -17.15 -10.10 -7.08
C THR A 102 -15.87 -10.36 -6.28
N GLN A 103 -15.45 -9.42 -5.44
CA GLN A 103 -14.33 -9.59 -4.53
C GLN A 103 -14.66 -9.02 -3.15
N GLU A 104 -14.15 -9.65 -2.10
CA GLU A 104 -14.17 -9.12 -0.75
C GLU A 104 -12.77 -9.05 -0.17
N SER A 105 -12.51 -8.05 0.67
CA SER A 105 -11.27 -7.94 1.43
C SER A 105 -11.57 -7.30 2.78
N SER A 106 -11.42 -8.07 3.86
CA SER A 106 -11.76 -7.60 5.21
C SER A 106 -13.20 -7.03 5.26
N ASN A 107 -13.34 -5.74 5.61
CA ASN A 107 -14.60 -5.01 5.69
C ASN A 107 -15.06 -4.42 4.35
N TYR A 108 -14.36 -4.65 3.24
CA TYR A 108 -14.66 -4.04 1.95
C TYR A 108 -15.08 -5.08 0.92
N ALA A 109 -15.84 -4.62 -0.05
CA ALA A 109 -16.38 -5.39 -1.16
C ALA A 109 -16.19 -4.61 -2.47
N TYR A 110 -15.82 -5.28 -3.54
CA TYR A 110 -15.67 -4.69 -4.87
C TYR A 110 -16.88 -5.02 -5.73
N SER A 111 -17.41 -4.00 -6.42
CA SER A 111 -18.47 -4.14 -7.42
C SER A 111 -17.99 -3.67 -8.80
N PRO A 112 -18.17 -4.48 -9.86
CA PRO A 112 -17.94 -4.07 -11.24
C PRO A 112 -18.78 -2.84 -11.66
N GLU A 113 -20.03 -2.76 -11.21
CA GLU A 113 -20.96 -1.68 -11.53
C GLU A 113 -20.56 -0.36 -10.88
N LEU A 114 -19.96 -0.42 -9.68
CA LEU A 114 -19.37 0.75 -9.02
C LEU A 114 -17.95 1.06 -9.53
N LYS A 115 -17.31 0.11 -10.23
CA LYS A 115 -15.89 0.13 -10.62
C LYS A 115 -14.96 0.42 -9.45
N GLY A 116 -15.29 -0.09 -8.27
CA GLY A 116 -14.56 0.24 -7.04
C GLY A 116 -14.99 -0.56 -5.82
N TRP A 117 -14.26 -0.30 -4.73
CA TRP A 117 -14.43 -0.89 -3.42
C TRP A 117 -15.31 -0.01 -2.54
N ILE A 118 -16.21 -0.65 -1.78
CA ILE A 118 -17.11 -0.03 -0.82
C ILE A 118 -17.01 -0.76 0.53
N ASP A 119 -17.13 -0.04 1.64
CA ASP A 119 -17.26 -0.65 2.97
C ASP A 119 -18.58 -1.44 3.03
N LYS A 120 -18.51 -2.69 3.51
CA LYS A 120 -19.64 -3.63 3.61
C LYS A 120 -20.80 -3.09 4.44
N LYS A 121 -20.60 -2.06 5.27
CA LYS A 121 -21.68 -1.39 6.01
C LYS A 121 -22.58 -0.52 5.12
N GLY A 122 -22.14 -0.18 3.92
CA GLY A 122 -22.91 0.57 2.92
C GLY A 122 -23.75 -0.31 1.99
N ILE A 123 -23.76 -1.63 2.21
CA ILE A 123 -24.47 -2.60 1.37
C ILE A 123 -25.22 -3.62 2.23
N ASP A 124 -26.35 -4.10 1.72
CA ASP A 124 -27.12 -5.19 2.32
C ASP A 124 -27.27 -6.32 1.31
N GLU A 125 -27.02 -7.57 1.71
CA GLU A 125 -27.24 -8.72 0.83
C GLU A 125 -28.72 -8.90 0.49
N VAL A 126 -29.00 -9.18 -0.79
CA VAL A 126 -30.35 -9.44 -1.30
C VAL A 126 -30.36 -10.72 -2.14
N THR A 127 -31.55 -11.25 -2.41
CA THR A 127 -31.67 -12.42 -3.28
C THR A 127 -31.90 -11.97 -4.72
N SER A 128 -30.99 -12.35 -5.62
CA SER A 128 -31.15 -12.12 -7.06
C SER A 128 -32.27 -12.97 -7.64
N THR A 129 -33.03 -12.40 -8.57
CA THR A 129 -34.11 -13.08 -9.29
C THR A 129 -34.09 -12.68 -10.77
N ASN A 130 -34.85 -13.37 -11.61
CA ASN A 130 -35.07 -12.97 -13.01
C ASN A 130 -36.51 -13.32 -13.44
N ILE A 131 -37.47 -12.91 -12.61
CA ILE A 131 -38.87 -13.29 -12.76
C ILE A 131 -39.61 -12.18 -13.51
N LYS A 132 -40.10 -12.52 -14.70
CA LYS A 132 -40.99 -11.64 -15.46
C LYS A 132 -42.39 -11.65 -14.84
N GLY A 133 -43.01 -10.48 -14.77
CA GLY A 133 -44.31 -10.29 -14.16
C GLY A 133 -44.99 -9.00 -14.59
N THR A 134 -46.06 -8.66 -13.90
CA THR A 134 -46.86 -7.46 -14.16
C THR A 134 -47.26 -6.83 -12.84
N ILE A 135 -47.19 -5.50 -12.76
CA ILE A 135 -47.73 -4.74 -11.63
C ILE A 135 -49.25 -4.71 -11.81
N GLN A 136 -50.00 -5.28 -10.87
CA GLN A 136 -51.46 -5.45 -11.00
C GLN A 136 -52.27 -4.69 -9.96
N ASN A 137 -51.68 -4.34 -8.81
CA ASN A 137 -52.40 -3.67 -7.74
C ASN A 137 -51.88 -2.23 -7.53
N ALA A 138 -52.81 -1.29 -7.52
CA ALA A 138 -52.59 0.12 -7.22
C ALA A 138 -52.43 0.36 -5.71
N GLY A 139 -52.04 1.58 -5.33
CA GLY A 139 -51.99 2.02 -3.93
C GLY A 139 -50.70 1.66 -3.18
N TYR A 140 -49.65 1.23 -3.89
CA TYR A 140 -48.32 1.01 -3.33
C TYR A 140 -47.33 2.04 -3.87
N THR A 141 -46.38 2.42 -3.03
CA THR A 141 -45.27 3.29 -3.42
C THR A 141 -44.20 2.50 -4.17
N ILE A 142 -43.50 3.19 -5.06
CA ILE A 142 -42.26 2.74 -5.68
C ILE A 142 -41.14 3.60 -5.09
N ASP A 143 -40.22 2.97 -4.37
CA ASP A 143 -39.32 3.65 -3.45
C ASP A 143 -37.85 3.40 -3.78
N ALA A 144 -36.99 4.28 -3.29
CA ALA A 144 -35.55 4.15 -3.51
C ALA A 144 -34.94 2.96 -2.77
N LEU A 145 -35.41 2.59 -1.57
CA LEU A 145 -34.99 1.37 -0.84
C LEU A 145 -36.23 0.64 -0.32
N PRO A 146 -36.13 -0.64 0.07
CA PRO A 146 -37.21 -1.35 0.73
C PRO A 146 -37.44 -0.75 2.12
N TRP A 147 -38.64 -0.23 2.34
CA TRP A 147 -39.19 0.45 3.52
C TRP A 147 -38.23 0.76 4.70
N TYR A 148 -37.93 2.06 4.82
CA TYR A 148 -37.31 2.68 5.99
C TYR A 148 -37.99 4.03 6.26
N ASP A 149 -37.82 4.57 7.47
CA ASP A 149 -38.37 5.87 7.83
C ASP A 149 -37.74 6.99 6.98
N GLY A 150 -38.57 7.85 6.38
CA GLY A 150 -38.11 8.93 5.51
C GLY A 150 -37.68 8.50 4.09
N VAL A 151 -38.07 7.29 3.63
CA VAL A 151 -37.73 6.84 2.28
C VAL A 151 -38.24 7.76 1.19
N LYS A 152 -37.35 8.11 0.25
CA LYS A 152 -37.73 8.86 -0.94
C LYS A 152 -38.65 8.01 -1.83
N ASN A 153 -39.89 8.46 -1.92
CA ASN A 153 -40.82 7.99 -2.94
C ASN A 153 -40.39 8.46 -4.33
N LEU A 154 -40.37 7.53 -5.30
CA LEU A 154 -39.98 7.78 -6.68
C LEU A 154 -41.20 7.86 -7.62
N SER A 155 -42.18 6.98 -7.40
CA SER A 155 -43.43 6.89 -8.17
C SER A 155 -44.48 6.08 -7.38
N ASN A 156 -45.65 5.82 -7.95
CA ASN A 156 -46.70 4.99 -7.36
C ASN A 156 -47.14 3.90 -8.34
N THR A 157 -47.54 2.73 -7.84
CA THR A 157 -47.97 1.62 -8.70
C THR A 157 -49.22 1.92 -9.52
N THR A 158 -50.01 2.93 -9.14
CA THR A 158 -51.14 3.46 -9.92
C THR A 158 -50.70 3.91 -11.31
N ASP A 159 -49.50 4.49 -11.44
CA ASP A 159 -48.95 5.01 -12.69
C ASP A 159 -48.34 3.91 -13.57
N HIS A 160 -48.19 2.70 -13.02
CA HIS A 160 -47.52 1.56 -13.63
C HIS A 160 -48.43 0.31 -13.70
N LEU A 161 -49.75 0.50 -13.59
CA LEU A 161 -50.70 -0.60 -13.67
C LEU A 161 -50.63 -1.32 -15.02
N ASN A 162 -50.61 -2.64 -14.95
CA ASN A 162 -50.47 -3.55 -16.09
C ASN A 162 -49.12 -3.43 -16.83
N GLU A 163 -48.15 -2.70 -16.29
CA GLU A 163 -46.81 -2.64 -16.85
C GLU A 163 -46.09 -3.98 -16.68
N ALA A 164 -45.56 -4.51 -17.78
CA ALA A 164 -44.73 -5.71 -17.78
C ALA A 164 -43.32 -5.37 -17.29
N VAL A 165 -42.87 -6.08 -16.25
CA VAL A 165 -41.60 -5.80 -15.58
C VAL A 165 -40.83 -7.08 -15.30
N THR A 166 -39.53 -6.95 -15.04
CA THR A 166 -38.69 -8.02 -14.51
C THR A 166 -38.34 -7.69 -13.07
N VAL A 167 -38.73 -8.55 -12.14
CA VAL A 167 -38.25 -8.51 -10.76
C VAL A 167 -36.85 -9.12 -10.75
N SER A 168 -35.84 -8.27 -10.50
CA SER A 168 -34.42 -8.66 -10.57
C SER A 168 -33.79 -8.93 -9.20
N ALA A 169 -34.45 -8.54 -8.11
CA ALA A 169 -34.08 -8.97 -6.77
C ALA A 169 -35.26 -8.89 -5.80
N LYS A 170 -35.13 -9.53 -4.64
CA LYS A 170 -36.02 -9.39 -3.49
C LYS A 170 -35.27 -9.14 -2.20
N ASN A 171 -35.93 -8.42 -1.29
CA ASN A 171 -35.52 -8.24 0.10
C ASN A 171 -36.77 -8.24 0.99
N GLY A 172 -37.00 -9.34 1.69
CA GLY A 172 -38.22 -9.54 2.49
C GLY A 172 -39.49 -9.42 1.65
N SER A 173 -40.36 -8.48 2.01
CA SER A 173 -41.64 -8.25 1.30
C SER A 173 -41.54 -7.25 0.14
N TYR A 174 -40.33 -6.86 -0.26
CA TYR A 174 -40.11 -5.89 -1.32
C TYR A 174 -39.37 -6.52 -2.50
N TYR A 175 -39.85 -6.20 -3.70
CA TYR A 175 -39.31 -6.63 -4.97
C TYR A 175 -38.66 -5.45 -5.68
N TYR A 176 -37.48 -5.67 -6.24
CA TYR A 176 -36.74 -4.66 -6.98
C TYR A 176 -36.96 -4.82 -8.48
N VAL A 177 -37.36 -3.72 -9.12
CA VAL A 177 -37.46 -3.58 -10.58
C VAL A 177 -36.46 -2.52 -11.00
N ALA A 178 -35.41 -2.91 -11.73
CA ALA A 178 -34.21 -2.08 -11.95
C ALA A 178 -34.47 -0.65 -12.49
N ASN A 179 -35.50 -0.49 -13.31
CA ASN A 179 -35.86 0.79 -13.93
C ASN A 179 -36.90 1.61 -13.14
N LEU A 180 -37.47 1.05 -12.06
CA LEU A 180 -38.52 1.69 -11.26
C LEU A 180 -38.06 1.93 -9.81
N GLY A 181 -37.64 0.87 -9.12
CA GLY A 181 -37.29 0.93 -7.70
C GLY A 181 -37.76 -0.30 -6.93
N TRP A 182 -37.87 -0.16 -5.62
CA TRP A 182 -38.38 -1.17 -4.69
C TRP A 182 -39.88 -1.01 -4.52
N ILE A 183 -40.61 -2.12 -4.62
CA ILE A 183 -42.07 -2.15 -4.64
C ILE A 183 -42.54 -3.25 -3.68
N ASP A 184 -43.54 -2.97 -2.85
CA ASP A 184 -44.16 -4.01 -2.01
C ASP A 184 -44.67 -5.16 -2.89
N LYS A 185 -44.38 -6.40 -2.52
CA LYS A 185 -44.75 -7.58 -3.28
C LYS A 185 -46.25 -7.71 -3.56
N LYS A 186 -47.09 -7.10 -2.72
CA LYS A 186 -48.54 -7.07 -2.90
C LYS A 186 -48.97 -6.24 -4.12
N ALA A 187 -48.09 -5.43 -4.70
CA ALA A 187 -48.34 -4.79 -5.99
C ALA A 187 -48.44 -5.80 -7.15
N PHE A 188 -47.89 -7.00 -6.98
CA PHE A 188 -47.79 -8.03 -8.01
C PHE A 188 -48.85 -9.11 -7.82
N ASN A 189 -49.12 -9.85 -8.89
CA ASN A 189 -50.06 -10.97 -8.83
C ASN A 189 -49.51 -12.16 -8.02
N PRO A 190 -50.37 -13.05 -7.48
CA PRO A 190 -49.93 -14.15 -6.63
C PRO A 190 -48.93 -15.11 -7.29
N SER A 191 -49.03 -15.32 -8.61
CA SER A 191 -48.11 -16.22 -9.33
C SER A 191 -46.70 -15.64 -9.42
N VAL A 192 -46.57 -14.33 -9.63
CA VAL A 192 -45.28 -13.62 -9.60
C VAL A 192 -44.71 -13.65 -8.20
N GLN A 193 -45.54 -13.36 -7.17
CA GLN A 193 -45.10 -13.39 -5.78
C GLN A 193 -44.52 -14.75 -5.40
N GLN A 194 -45.24 -15.83 -5.71
CA GLN A 194 -44.77 -17.19 -5.43
C GLN A 194 -43.42 -17.48 -6.09
N LYS A 195 -43.26 -17.18 -7.39
CA LYS A 195 -42.00 -17.44 -8.12
C LYS A 195 -40.81 -16.66 -7.54
N VAL A 196 -41.03 -15.40 -7.16
CA VAL A 196 -39.99 -14.56 -6.56
C VAL A 196 -39.67 -15.03 -5.14
N ASP A 197 -40.68 -15.28 -4.32
CA ASP A 197 -40.52 -15.73 -2.94
C ASP A 197 -39.85 -17.11 -2.86
N ASP A 198 -40.16 -18.03 -3.78
CA ASP A 198 -39.56 -19.36 -3.89
C ASP A 198 -38.13 -19.34 -4.45
N THR A 199 -37.65 -18.21 -4.99
CA THR A 199 -36.28 -18.11 -5.51
C THR A 199 -35.28 -18.24 -4.35
N PRO A 200 -34.37 -19.24 -4.36
CA PRO A 200 -33.38 -19.42 -3.31
C PRO A 200 -32.27 -18.36 -3.40
N ASN A 201 -31.63 -18.06 -2.27
CA ASN A 201 -30.43 -17.21 -2.27
C ASN A 201 -29.28 -17.94 -2.98
N SER A 202 -28.67 -17.27 -3.96
CA SER A 202 -27.54 -17.77 -4.77
C SER A 202 -26.20 -17.12 -4.44
N ASN A 203 -26.13 -16.29 -3.38
CA ASN A 203 -24.89 -15.67 -2.93
C ASN A 203 -23.88 -16.75 -2.52
N THR A 204 -22.67 -16.70 -3.08
CA THR A 204 -21.61 -17.68 -2.81
C THR A 204 -20.25 -17.04 -2.61
N ASP A 205 -19.40 -17.74 -1.85
CA ASP A 205 -17.96 -17.56 -1.82
C ASP A 205 -17.35 -18.67 -2.70
N THR A 206 -16.51 -18.31 -3.67
CA THR A 206 -15.93 -19.30 -4.61
C THR A 206 -14.68 -19.96 -4.03
N GLY A 207 -14.17 -19.46 -2.90
CA GLY A 207 -12.95 -19.93 -2.24
C GLY A 207 -11.66 -19.52 -2.94
N LYS A 208 -11.72 -18.92 -4.15
CA LYS A 208 -10.51 -18.44 -4.81
C LYS A 208 -9.98 -17.21 -4.11
N GLN A 209 -8.66 -17.18 -3.94
CA GLN A 209 -7.96 -16.10 -3.28
C GLN A 209 -6.98 -15.43 -4.24
N CYS A 210 -6.84 -14.11 -4.10
CA CYS A 210 -5.80 -13.34 -4.76
C CYS A 210 -5.04 -12.54 -3.69
N GLN A 211 -3.72 -12.51 -3.80
CA GLN A 211 -2.85 -11.79 -2.89
C GLN A 211 -2.21 -10.62 -3.61
N MET A 212 -2.07 -9.51 -2.88
CA MET A 212 -1.37 -8.32 -3.35
C MET A 212 -0.31 -7.94 -2.34
N ALA A 213 0.91 -7.77 -2.81
CA ALA A 213 2.04 -7.33 -2.00
C ALA A 213 2.22 -5.81 -2.14
N ASN A 214 2.63 -5.15 -1.07
CA ASN A 214 3.07 -3.76 -1.16
C ASN A 214 4.38 -3.68 -1.91
N VAL A 215 4.49 -2.67 -2.77
CA VAL A 215 5.72 -2.31 -3.46
C VAL A 215 5.95 -0.81 -3.36
N ASN A 216 7.19 -0.38 -3.57
CA ASN A 216 7.54 1.02 -3.67
C ASN A 216 8.42 1.21 -4.91
N LEU A 217 7.80 1.04 -6.08
CA LEU A 217 8.49 1.12 -7.37
C LEU A 217 8.05 2.37 -8.13
N SER A 218 8.82 2.73 -9.14
CA SER A 218 8.46 3.77 -10.10
C SER A 218 8.75 3.27 -11.52
N ALA A 219 7.94 3.75 -12.46
CA ALA A 219 8.06 3.37 -13.85
C ALA A 219 7.52 4.47 -14.77
N THR A 220 7.92 4.40 -16.03
CA THR A 220 7.34 5.20 -17.11
C THR A 220 6.35 4.36 -17.90
N VAL A 221 5.16 4.88 -18.17
CA VAL A 221 4.14 4.19 -18.97
C VAL A 221 4.52 4.20 -20.46
N LYS A 222 4.49 3.06 -21.14
CA LYS A 222 4.92 2.94 -22.54
C LYS A 222 3.91 3.48 -23.55
N GLY A 223 2.61 3.40 -23.26
CA GLY A 223 1.56 3.72 -24.22
C GLY A 223 1.45 2.71 -25.37
N ASP A 224 1.58 1.41 -25.05
CA ASP A 224 1.63 0.29 -25.99
C ASP A 224 0.28 -0.45 -26.13
N GLY A 225 -0.83 0.22 -25.82
CA GLY A 225 -2.19 -0.31 -25.96
C GLY A 225 -2.62 -1.26 -24.84
N LYS A 226 -1.86 -1.35 -23.75
CA LYS A 226 -2.25 -2.10 -22.55
C LYS A 226 -3.44 -1.46 -21.85
N THR A 227 -4.32 -2.30 -21.31
CA THR A 227 -5.44 -1.87 -20.48
C THR A 227 -4.95 -1.41 -19.11
N ILE A 228 -5.67 -0.44 -18.54
CA ILE A 228 -5.63 -0.13 -17.12
C ILE A 228 -6.98 -0.59 -16.55
N ASP A 229 -6.93 -1.45 -15.54
CA ASP A 229 -8.08 -2.20 -15.04
C ASP A 229 -8.35 -1.91 -13.55
N SER A 230 -9.59 -2.07 -13.11
CA SER A 230 -10.00 -1.81 -11.71
C SER A 230 -9.53 -2.88 -10.71
N LEU A 231 -9.13 -4.05 -11.21
CA LEU A 231 -8.54 -5.17 -10.49
C LEU A 231 -7.41 -5.76 -11.36
N PRO A 232 -6.48 -6.56 -10.80
CA PRO A 232 -5.57 -7.35 -11.62
C PRO A 232 -6.35 -8.18 -12.64
N TRP A 233 -5.85 -8.23 -13.87
CA TRP A 233 -6.51 -8.96 -14.95
C TRP A 233 -6.71 -10.42 -14.57
N GLY A 234 -7.89 -10.96 -14.93
CA GLY A 234 -8.27 -12.33 -14.61
C GLY A 234 -9.03 -12.48 -13.28
N ASN A 235 -8.99 -11.50 -12.38
CA ASN A 235 -9.83 -11.50 -11.18
C ASN A 235 -11.30 -11.27 -11.57
N ALA A 236 -12.23 -12.03 -10.97
CA ALA A 236 -13.64 -11.89 -11.28
C ALA A 236 -14.14 -10.45 -11.11
N GLY A 237 -14.81 -9.93 -12.14
CA GLY A 237 -15.42 -8.60 -12.14
C GLY A 237 -14.48 -7.44 -12.48
N PHE A 238 -13.22 -7.69 -12.85
CA PHE A 238 -12.34 -6.62 -13.32
C PHE A 238 -13.01 -5.83 -14.46
N GLN A 239 -12.80 -4.51 -14.49
CA GLN A 239 -13.33 -3.61 -15.50
C GLN A 239 -12.18 -2.80 -16.10
N ASN A 240 -12.19 -2.62 -17.42
CA ASN A 240 -11.30 -1.65 -18.03
C ASN A 240 -11.73 -0.23 -17.63
N VAL A 241 -10.80 0.54 -17.07
CA VAL A 241 -11.05 1.92 -16.61
C VAL A 241 -10.39 2.95 -17.52
N SER A 242 -9.29 2.60 -18.18
CA SER A 242 -8.59 3.45 -19.16
C SER A 242 -7.59 2.63 -20.00
N GLN A 243 -6.82 3.31 -20.86
CA GLN A 243 -5.77 2.70 -21.67
C GLN A 243 -4.42 3.34 -21.36
N SER A 244 -3.34 2.55 -21.42
CA SER A 244 -1.96 3.03 -21.22
C SER A 244 -1.57 4.17 -22.16
N ASN A 245 -2.16 4.24 -23.34
CA ASN A 245 -1.94 5.31 -24.32
C ASN A 245 -2.33 6.69 -23.78
N ASP A 246 -3.33 6.75 -22.90
CA ASP A 246 -3.80 7.99 -22.28
C ASP A 246 -2.77 8.57 -21.30
N PHE A 247 -1.77 7.77 -20.92
CA PHE A 247 -0.72 8.09 -19.95
C PHE A 247 0.69 7.88 -20.53
N ALA A 248 0.83 7.76 -21.86
CA ALA A 248 2.11 7.46 -22.49
C ALA A 248 3.21 8.46 -22.10
N GLY A 249 4.36 7.96 -21.66
CA GLY A 249 5.49 8.76 -21.18
C GLY A 249 5.34 9.33 -19.77
N GLN A 250 4.21 9.10 -19.09
CA GLN A 250 4.02 9.55 -17.72
C GLN A 250 4.83 8.68 -16.75
N HIS A 251 5.54 9.34 -15.83
CA HIS A 251 6.15 8.69 -14.67
C HIS A 251 5.10 8.43 -13.59
N VAL A 252 5.05 7.21 -13.07
CA VAL A 252 4.05 6.76 -12.11
C VAL A 252 4.68 6.00 -10.94
N LYS A 253 4.08 6.12 -9.77
CA LYS A 253 4.41 5.29 -8.61
C LYS A 253 3.58 4.01 -8.62
N LEU A 254 4.17 2.94 -8.14
CA LEU A 254 3.53 1.64 -8.02
C LEU A 254 3.48 1.28 -6.54
N THR A 255 2.29 1.00 -6.01
CA THR A 255 2.10 0.76 -4.57
C THR A 255 1.70 -0.66 -4.22
N LEU A 256 1.15 -1.42 -5.18
CA LEU A 256 0.84 -2.83 -5.02
C LEU A 256 1.24 -3.63 -6.26
N GLU A 257 1.53 -4.91 -6.06
CA GLU A 257 1.69 -5.87 -7.15
C GLU A 257 0.89 -7.16 -6.91
N SER A 258 0.48 -7.79 -8.01
CA SER A 258 -0.13 -9.12 -8.02
C SER A 258 0.27 -9.84 -9.31
N GLY A 259 1.22 -10.77 -9.20
CA GLY A 259 1.80 -11.46 -10.36
C GLY A 259 2.41 -10.49 -11.37
N ASP A 260 1.88 -10.52 -12.60
CA ASP A 260 2.31 -9.68 -13.72
C ASP A 260 1.70 -8.26 -13.73
N TYR A 261 0.90 -7.90 -12.72
CA TYR A 261 0.19 -6.63 -12.67
C TYR A 261 0.64 -5.78 -11.48
N VAL A 262 0.63 -4.46 -11.67
CA VAL A 262 0.95 -3.47 -10.64
C VAL A 262 -0.12 -2.39 -10.60
N TYR A 263 -0.41 -1.87 -9.41
CA TYR A 263 -1.35 -0.77 -9.21
C TYR A 263 -0.61 0.57 -9.10
N SER A 264 -1.14 1.59 -9.78
CA SER A 264 -0.69 2.97 -9.63
C SER A 264 -1.85 3.89 -9.21
N PRO A 265 -1.67 4.71 -8.16
CA PRO A 265 -2.62 5.77 -7.79
C PRO A 265 -2.84 6.79 -8.91
N GLU A 266 -1.79 7.12 -9.66
CA GLU A 266 -1.83 8.09 -10.77
C GLU A 266 -2.65 7.56 -11.95
N LEU A 267 -2.61 6.25 -12.19
CA LEU A 267 -3.43 5.57 -13.20
C LEU A 267 -4.84 5.23 -12.69
N LYS A 268 -5.05 5.28 -11.37
CA LYS A 268 -6.27 4.83 -10.67
C LYS A 268 -6.65 3.39 -11.02
N GLY A 269 -5.66 2.53 -11.23
CA GLY A 269 -5.88 1.16 -11.67
C GLY A 269 -4.62 0.32 -11.78
N TRP A 270 -4.84 -0.91 -12.22
CA TRP A 270 -3.87 -1.98 -12.41
C TRP A 270 -3.42 -2.05 -13.87
N ILE A 271 -2.13 -2.18 -14.11
CA ILE A 271 -1.55 -2.31 -15.45
C ILE A 271 -0.59 -3.49 -15.50
N ASP A 272 -0.54 -4.17 -16.64
CA ASP A 272 0.46 -5.21 -16.94
C ASP A 272 1.86 -4.60 -16.88
N LYS A 273 2.78 -5.21 -16.12
CA LYS A 273 4.19 -4.80 -15.99
C LYS A 273 4.86 -4.62 -17.36
N LYS A 274 4.43 -5.35 -18.40
CA LYS A 274 4.97 -5.23 -19.77
C LYS A 274 4.65 -3.87 -20.41
N GLY A 275 3.56 -3.22 -20.02
CA GLY A 275 3.19 -1.86 -20.46
C GLY A 275 4.00 -0.75 -19.80
N LEU A 276 4.96 -1.10 -18.95
CA LEU A 276 5.80 -0.19 -18.21
C LEU A 276 7.28 -0.36 -18.57
N THR A 277 8.00 0.75 -18.56
CA THR A 277 9.45 0.78 -18.48
C THR A 277 9.80 1.10 -17.05
N PHE A 278 10.16 0.08 -16.28
CA PHE A 278 10.58 0.26 -14.89
C PHE A 278 11.83 1.12 -14.82
N ASP A 279 11.86 2.00 -13.84
CA ASP A 279 13.07 2.74 -13.50
C ASP A 279 14.02 1.73 -12.83
N LEU A 280 14.74 0.94 -13.64
CA LEU A 280 15.76 -0.04 -13.21
C LEU A 280 16.89 0.60 -12.39
N SER A 281 16.89 1.91 -12.34
CA SER A 281 17.78 2.82 -11.66
C SER A 281 17.79 2.63 -10.14
N ASN A 282 16.74 2.04 -9.56
CA ASN A 282 16.67 1.78 -8.11
C ASN A 282 17.06 0.36 -7.71
N LYS A 283 17.46 -0.51 -8.66
CA LYS A 283 17.95 -1.85 -8.32
C LYS A 283 19.23 -1.75 -7.50
N THR A 284 19.33 -2.64 -6.52
CA THR A 284 20.53 -2.76 -5.70
C THR A 284 21.23 -4.10 -5.89
N SER A 285 22.48 -4.15 -5.47
CA SER A 285 23.31 -5.36 -5.42
C SER A 285 24.14 -5.37 -4.15
N TRP A 286 24.51 -6.57 -3.68
CA TRP A 286 25.46 -6.69 -2.59
C TRP A 286 26.83 -6.14 -3.02
N PRO A 287 27.56 -5.45 -2.12
CA PRO A 287 28.86 -4.89 -2.44
C PRO A 287 29.93 -5.98 -2.64
N PHE A 288 29.68 -7.22 -2.22
CA PHE A 288 30.56 -8.38 -2.41
C PHE A 288 29.80 -9.56 -3.02
N ASP A 289 30.52 -10.49 -3.65
CA ASP A 289 29.94 -11.72 -4.21
C ASP A 289 29.24 -12.58 -3.14
N LYS A 290 29.76 -12.52 -1.91
CA LYS A 290 29.11 -13.12 -0.74
C LYS A 290 28.03 -12.18 -0.22
N ALA A 291 26.77 -12.59 -0.34
CA ALA A 291 25.63 -11.87 0.22
C ALA A 291 25.67 -11.82 1.76
N TYR A 292 25.05 -10.80 2.34
CA TYR A 292 24.82 -10.74 3.79
C TYR A 292 23.75 -11.78 4.20
N THR A 293 24.06 -12.58 5.23
CA THR A 293 23.19 -13.65 5.73
C THR A 293 22.82 -13.48 7.21
N GLY A 294 22.96 -12.27 7.77
CA GLY A 294 22.71 -12.01 9.19
C GLY A 294 23.92 -12.17 10.11
N SER A 295 25.14 -12.30 9.58
CA SER A 295 26.37 -12.45 10.36
C SER A 295 27.24 -11.19 10.29
N PHE A 296 27.65 -10.70 11.46
CA PHE A 296 28.50 -9.53 11.64
C PHE A 296 29.21 -9.60 13.01
N GLU A 297 30.26 -8.81 13.18
CA GLU A 297 30.93 -8.58 14.48
C GLU A 297 30.23 -7.43 15.21
N ASP A 298 30.15 -7.48 16.55
CA ASP A 298 29.50 -6.42 17.36
C ASP A 298 30.09 -5.04 17.04
N GLY A 299 29.21 -4.09 16.73
CA GLY A 299 29.59 -2.75 16.28
C GLY A 299 29.64 -2.57 14.76
N GLN A 300 29.42 -3.60 13.95
CA GLN A 300 29.32 -3.45 12.49
C GLN A 300 27.90 -3.10 12.03
N GLU A 301 26.90 -3.40 12.85
CA GLU A 301 25.49 -3.21 12.52
C GLU A 301 25.05 -1.74 12.52
N PHE A 302 24.05 -1.41 11.71
CA PHE A 302 23.43 -0.09 11.67
C PHE A 302 22.60 0.19 12.93
N GLY A 303 22.63 1.43 13.42
CA GLY A 303 21.84 1.87 14.57
C GLY A 303 22.58 1.80 15.91
N ASP A 304 21.85 1.60 17.01
CA ASP A 304 22.43 1.53 18.36
C ASP A 304 23.16 0.18 18.56
N THR A 305 24.47 0.24 18.81
CA THR A 305 25.36 -0.94 18.94
C THR A 305 25.96 -1.08 20.34
N GLY A 306 26.66 -2.18 20.62
CA GLY A 306 27.44 -2.36 21.86
C GLY A 306 28.73 -1.51 21.91
N TYR A 307 29.17 -1.00 20.76
CA TYR A 307 30.48 -0.37 20.60
C TYR A 307 30.43 1.16 20.79
N ASN A 308 31.28 1.69 21.66
CA ASN A 308 31.38 3.13 21.92
C ASN A 308 32.38 3.79 20.95
N ARG A 309 31.89 4.65 20.07
CA ARG A 309 32.67 5.39 19.05
C ARG A 309 33.04 6.81 19.46
N GLY A 310 32.73 7.24 20.69
CA GLY A 310 33.13 8.54 21.25
C GLY A 310 32.36 9.77 20.72
N GLY A 311 31.29 9.58 19.94
CA GLY A 311 30.51 10.65 19.31
C GLY A 311 29.39 11.27 20.16
N GLN A 312 28.72 12.29 19.62
CA GLN A 312 27.55 12.97 20.20
C GLN A 312 26.46 13.15 19.13
N PRO A 313 25.17 13.08 19.48
CA PRO A 313 24.61 12.94 20.83
C PRO A 313 24.65 11.52 21.40
N ASP A 314 24.82 10.50 20.57
CA ASP A 314 24.86 9.10 21.01
C ASP A 314 26.15 8.40 20.55
N PRO A 315 27.11 8.13 21.46
CA PRO A 315 28.36 7.50 21.08
C PRO A 315 28.23 6.04 20.63
N TYR A 316 27.05 5.42 20.80
CA TYR A 316 26.79 4.02 20.43
C TYR A 316 26.08 3.87 19.09
N PHE A 317 25.55 4.97 18.54
CA PHE A 317 24.88 4.98 17.26
C PHE A 317 25.88 4.85 16.11
N HIS A 318 25.51 4.05 15.12
CA HIS A 318 26.24 3.80 13.90
C HIS A 318 25.38 4.20 12.69
N ASP A 319 25.92 5.08 11.85
CA ASP A 319 25.26 5.69 10.70
C ASP A 319 25.25 4.83 9.43
N GLY A 320 25.94 3.69 9.46
CA GLY A 320 26.04 2.78 8.33
C GLY A 320 26.16 1.33 8.76
N PHE A 321 26.66 0.50 7.85
CA PHE A 321 26.96 -0.90 8.09
C PHE A 321 28.38 -1.22 7.62
N ASP A 322 29.13 -1.93 8.46
CA ASP A 322 30.52 -2.28 8.19
C ASP A 322 30.62 -3.71 7.65
N PHE A 323 31.01 -3.83 6.38
CA PHE A 323 31.34 -5.11 5.78
C PHE A 323 32.79 -5.49 6.13
N GLY A 324 32.95 -6.22 7.24
CA GLY A 324 34.26 -6.61 7.78
C GLY A 324 35.09 -7.53 6.89
N SER A 325 36.38 -7.22 6.78
CA SER A 325 37.37 -8.01 6.03
C SER A 325 37.51 -9.47 6.47
N VAL A 326 37.15 -9.80 7.72
CA VAL A 326 37.09 -11.18 8.21
C VAL A 326 36.06 -12.01 7.44
N ILE A 327 34.91 -11.42 7.11
CA ILE A 327 33.79 -12.10 6.45
C ILE A 327 33.89 -12.03 4.93
N TYR A 328 34.34 -10.88 4.41
CA TYR A 328 34.31 -10.52 2.98
C TYR A 328 35.69 -10.51 2.30
N GLY A 329 36.77 -10.73 3.08
CA GLY A 329 38.13 -10.86 2.60
C GLY A 329 38.87 -9.52 2.46
N ALA A 330 40.04 -9.42 3.11
CA ALA A 330 40.95 -8.30 2.88
C ALA A 330 41.52 -8.33 1.45
N GLY A 331 41.58 -7.17 0.79
CA GLY A 331 41.99 -7.03 -0.61
C GLY A 331 40.90 -7.32 -1.64
N SER A 332 39.69 -7.68 -1.20
CA SER A 332 38.55 -7.94 -2.10
C SER A 332 38.11 -6.67 -2.81
N GLN A 333 37.76 -6.80 -4.09
CA GLN A 333 37.05 -5.76 -4.82
C GLN A 333 35.61 -5.67 -4.34
N PHE A 334 35.07 -4.46 -4.29
CA PHE A 334 33.66 -4.23 -3.96
C PHE A 334 32.93 -3.50 -5.07
N LYS A 335 31.62 -3.72 -5.09
CA LYS A 335 30.69 -3.28 -6.11
C LYS A 335 29.83 -2.13 -5.62
N SER A 336 29.39 -1.30 -6.57
CA SER A 336 28.35 -0.30 -6.32
C SER A 336 27.07 -1.01 -5.90
N VAL A 337 26.52 -0.57 -4.79
CA VAL A 337 25.23 -1.05 -4.25
C VAL A 337 24.10 -0.64 -5.16
N THR A 338 24.21 0.47 -5.87
CA THR A 338 23.14 1.05 -6.70
C THR A 338 23.70 1.54 -8.02
N ALA A 339 22.85 1.68 -9.03
CA ALA A 339 23.20 2.50 -10.19
C ALA A 339 23.23 3.97 -9.78
N GLY A 340 23.91 4.83 -10.53
CA GLY A 340 23.86 6.26 -10.23
C GLY A 340 25.06 7.04 -10.72
N LYS A 341 25.11 8.32 -10.34
CA LYS A 341 26.22 9.20 -10.67
C LYS A 341 27.19 9.27 -9.49
N VAL A 342 28.48 9.04 -9.73
CA VAL A 342 29.53 9.29 -8.76
C VAL A 342 29.65 10.80 -8.56
N ILE A 343 29.23 11.30 -7.40
CA ILE A 343 29.23 12.73 -7.07
C ILE A 343 30.46 13.15 -6.26
N TYR A 344 31.20 12.19 -5.70
CA TYR A 344 32.44 12.47 -5.00
C TYR A 344 33.38 11.27 -4.99
N THR A 345 34.68 11.56 -5.12
CA THR A 345 35.80 10.64 -4.89
C THR A 345 36.96 11.41 -4.27
N GLY A 346 37.49 10.96 -3.14
CA GLY A 346 38.67 11.62 -2.53
C GLY A 346 39.01 11.12 -1.14
N ILE A 347 40.16 11.56 -0.62
CA ILE A 347 40.51 11.36 0.79
C ILE A 347 39.76 12.38 1.63
N TYR A 348 39.03 11.91 2.64
CA TYR A 348 38.30 12.80 3.56
C TYR A 348 39.02 12.88 4.91
N ALA A 349 39.48 14.09 5.27
CA ALA A 349 40.40 14.34 6.39
C ALA A 349 39.87 13.89 7.76
N ARG A 350 38.55 13.80 7.94
CA ARG A 350 37.92 13.38 9.21
C ARG A 350 38.13 11.89 9.51
N TRP A 351 38.35 11.08 8.49
CA TRP A 351 38.43 9.61 8.60
C TRP A 351 39.75 9.05 8.05
N SER A 352 40.61 9.91 7.49
CA SER A 352 41.91 9.53 6.89
C SER A 352 41.80 8.38 5.88
N GLY A 353 40.68 8.32 5.16
CA GLY A 353 40.34 7.24 4.25
C GLY A 353 39.75 7.73 2.93
N ALA A 354 39.83 6.88 1.92
CA ALA A 354 39.20 7.06 0.63
C ALA A 354 37.68 6.99 0.77
N VAL A 355 36.99 7.86 0.05
CA VAL A 355 35.52 7.95 0.01
C VAL A 355 35.05 7.95 -1.44
N ILE A 356 34.00 7.19 -1.72
CA ILE A 356 33.22 7.25 -2.96
C ILE A 356 31.78 7.60 -2.56
N VAL A 357 31.13 8.50 -3.27
CA VAL A 357 29.71 8.80 -3.06
C VAL A 357 28.96 8.68 -4.38
N VAL A 358 27.92 7.87 -4.40
CA VAL A 358 27.03 7.66 -5.55
C VAL A 358 25.68 8.28 -5.25
N GLN A 359 25.25 9.22 -6.09
CA GLN A 359 23.88 9.73 -6.13
C GLN A 359 23.01 8.67 -6.82
N ALA A 360 22.20 8.00 -6.02
CA ALA A 360 21.23 7.02 -6.49
C ALA A 360 20.05 7.71 -7.19
N PRO A 361 19.41 7.03 -8.15
CA PRO A 361 18.25 7.52 -8.90
C PRO A 361 16.99 7.76 -8.06
N ASP A 362 16.86 7.09 -6.92
CA ASP A 362 15.79 7.33 -5.93
C ASP A 362 16.01 8.62 -5.11
N GLY A 363 17.11 9.35 -5.36
CA GLY A 363 17.49 10.57 -4.67
C GLY A 363 18.38 10.35 -3.45
N ASN A 364 18.59 9.11 -3.00
CA ASN A 364 19.50 8.82 -1.90
C ASN A 364 20.97 8.94 -2.32
N GLN A 365 21.85 9.17 -1.35
CA GLN A 365 23.30 9.18 -1.55
C GLN A 365 23.91 8.01 -0.78
N VAL A 366 24.64 7.15 -1.50
CA VAL A 366 25.33 5.98 -0.95
C VAL A 366 26.81 6.31 -0.82
N MET A 367 27.30 6.30 0.41
CA MET A 367 28.70 6.54 0.77
C MET A 367 29.43 5.22 0.98
N TYR A 368 30.60 5.09 0.38
CA TYR A 368 31.57 4.02 0.61
C TYR A 368 32.78 4.65 1.27
N GLN A 369 33.10 4.27 2.50
CA GLN A 369 34.21 4.85 3.27
C GLN A 369 34.97 3.77 4.06
N GLU A 370 36.10 4.16 4.64
CA GLU A 370 36.97 3.34 5.53
C GLU A 370 37.59 2.09 4.87
N PHE A 371 37.33 1.85 3.59
CA PHE A 371 37.81 0.68 2.85
C PHE A 371 39.30 0.74 2.47
N SER A 372 39.91 1.92 2.42
CA SER A 372 41.35 2.11 2.10
C SER A 372 41.80 3.52 2.51
N SER A 373 43.11 3.71 2.71
CA SER A 373 43.75 5.03 2.83
C SER A 373 44.46 5.48 1.55
N ASP A 374 44.41 4.67 0.48
CA ASP A 374 45.05 4.94 -0.81
C ASP A 374 44.01 5.16 -1.92
N MET A 375 44.14 6.27 -2.65
CA MET A 375 43.28 6.55 -3.81
C MET A 375 43.51 5.58 -4.98
N GLN A 376 44.58 4.79 -4.99
CA GLN A 376 44.77 3.71 -5.96
C GLN A 376 43.71 2.60 -5.83
N ASP A 377 43.07 2.47 -4.68
CA ASP A 377 41.98 1.52 -4.44
C ASP A 377 40.60 2.06 -4.87
N VAL A 378 40.54 3.27 -5.43
CA VAL A 378 39.34 3.87 -6.00
C VAL A 378 39.36 3.73 -7.52
N PHE A 379 38.41 3.00 -8.09
CA PHE A 379 38.40 2.65 -9.52
C PHE A 379 37.48 3.51 -10.38
N VAL A 380 36.75 4.44 -9.76
CA VAL A 380 35.84 5.39 -10.42
C VAL A 380 36.26 6.83 -10.10
N LYS A 381 35.69 7.78 -10.83
CA LYS A 381 35.99 9.21 -10.68
C LYS A 381 34.69 9.99 -10.50
N THR A 382 34.79 11.13 -9.84
CA THR A 382 33.67 12.09 -9.77
C THR A 382 33.20 12.45 -11.18
N GLY A 383 31.91 12.32 -11.43
CA GLY A 383 31.27 12.53 -12.72
C GLY A 383 30.91 11.26 -13.47
N ASP A 384 31.52 10.12 -13.13
CA ASP A 384 31.21 8.83 -13.75
C ASP A 384 29.77 8.39 -13.44
N THR A 385 29.17 7.61 -14.34
CA THR A 385 27.94 6.87 -14.08
C THR A 385 28.30 5.41 -13.82
N VAL A 386 27.71 4.81 -12.81
CA VAL A 386 27.91 3.40 -12.44
C VAL A 386 26.61 2.62 -12.53
N GLU A 387 26.72 1.33 -12.81
CA GLU A 387 25.62 0.36 -12.71
C GLU A 387 25.62 -0.32 -11.33
N SER A 388 24.45 -0.79 -10.88
CA SER A 388 24.38 -1.67 -9.70
C SER A 388 25.20 -2.93 -9.96
N GLY A 389 26.05 -3.31 -9.00
CA GLY A 389 26.95 -4.46 -9.13
C GLY A 389 28.24 -4.17 -9.91
N GLN A 390 28.45 -2.96 -10.43
CA GLN A 390 29.72 -2.57 -11.04
C GLN A 390 30.82 -2.48 -9.98
N VAL A 391 32.00 -3.02 -10.26
CA VAL A 391 33.18 -2.86 -9.37
C VAL A 391 33.62 -1.40 -9.34
N ILE A 392 33.72 -0.81 -8.14
CA ILE A 392 34.06 0.62 -7.95
C ILE A 392 35.29 0.86 -7.07
N GLY A 393 35.75 -0.15 -6.33
CA GLY A 393 36.95 -0.03 -5.51
C GLY A 393 37.43 -1.37 -4.93
N ARG A 394 38.45 -1.29 -4.08
CA ARG A 394 39.05 -2.42 -3.38
C ARG A 394 39.20 -2.13 -1.89
N MET A 395 38.79 -3.07 -1.05
CA MET A 395 38.90 -2.94 0.40
C MET A 395 40.25 -3.48 0.88
N THR A 396 41.20 -2.61 1.20
CA THR A 396 42.50 -2.93 1.80
C THR A 396 42.55 -2.62 3.30
N GLY A 397 41.60 -1.83 3.80
CA GLY A 397 41.36 -1.58 5.22
C GLY A 397 40.61 -2.71 5.95
N PRO A 398 40.28 -2.50 7.23
CA PRO A 398 39.65 -3.53 8.07
C PRO A 398 38.20 -3.85 7.68
N HIS A 399 37.48 -2.91 7.07
CA HIS A 399 36.09 -3.08 6.63
C HIS A 399 35.76 -2.08 5.52
N LEU A 400 34.64 -2.29 4.83
CA LEU A 400 33.99 -1.30 3.97
C LEU A 400 32.76 -0.78 4.72
N HIS A 401 32.77 0.50 5.10
CA HIS A 401 31.60 1.14 5.69
C HIS A 401 30.69 1.67 4.58
N ILE A 402 29.42 1.29 4.63
CA ILE A 402 28.38 1.83 3.74
C ILE A 402 27.38 2.63 4.55
N GLY A 403 27.31 3.94 4.28
CA GLY A 403 26.30 4.84 4.83
C GLY A 403 25.31 5.26 3.73
N ILE A 404 24.01 5.33 4.07
CA ILE A 404 22.97 5.75 3.11
C ILE A 404 22.15 6.87 3.71
N THR A 405 21.94 7.94 2.94
CA THR A 405 21.15 9.08 3.37
C THR A 405 20.22 9.62 2.30
N SER A 406 19.09 10.19 2.74
CA SER A 406 18.13 10.91 1.90
C SER A 406 18.42 12.41 1.76
N LYS A 407 19.53 12.88 2.35
CA LYS A 407 19.99 14.28 2.29
C LYS A 407 21.36 14.36 1.62
N ASP A 408 21.89 15.58 1.52
CA ASP A 408 23.29 15.77 1.16
C ASP A 408 24.21 15.02 2.14
N TRP A 409 25.17 14.27 1.61
CA TRP A 409 26.06 13.41 2.38
C TRP A 409 26.95 14.20 3.33
N GLN A 410 27.46 15.37 2.91
CA GLN A 410 28.34 16.19 3.76
C GLN A 410 27.56 16.78 4.93
N ALA A 411 26.33 17.22 4.69
CA ALA A 411 25.43 17.66 5.74
C ALA A 411 25.09 16.52 6.71
N SER A 412 24.90 15.31 6.19
CA SER A 412 24.53 14.13 6.99
C SER A 412 25.65 13.68 7.93
N LEU A 413 26.93 13.84 7.55
CA LEU A 413 28.08 13.55 8.41
C LEU A 413 28.15 14.40 9.70
N ALA A 414 27.40 15.50 9.80
CA ALA A 414 27.24 16.22 11.06
C ALA A 414 26.42 15.42 12.08
N ASP A 415 25.56 14.51 11.60
CA ASP A 415 24.64 13.68 12.35
C ASP A 415 25.08 12.20 12.43
N ALA A 416 26.35 11.88 12.16
CA ALA A 416 26.88 10.50 12.14
C ALA A 416 26.64 9.70 13.45
N TYR A 417 26.44 10.39 14.57
CA TYR A 417 26.18 9.80 15.89
C TYR A 417 24.78 10.16 16.42
N ASN A 418 23.88 10.57 15.53
CA ASN A 418 22.54 11.03 15.88
C ASN A 418 21.51 10.01 15.40
N PRO A 419 20.81 9.30 16.31
CA PRO A 419 19.75 8.36 15.93
C PRO A 419 18.51 9.04 15.33
N GLN A 420 18.48 10.37 15.24
CA GLN A 420 17.47 11.15 14.52
C GLN A 420 18.03 11.77 13.23
N GLY A 421 19.26 11.44 12.87
CA GLY A 421 19.91 11.81 11.63
C GLY A 421 19.22 11.20 10.40
N PRO A 422 19.58 11.65 9.19
CA PRO A 422 18.90 11.26 7.95
C PRO A 422 19.35 9.89 7.42
N TRP A 423 19.80 9.00 8.30
CA TRP A 423 20.44 7.74 7.96
C TRP A 423 19.43 6.62 7.71
N ILE A 424 19.72 5.80 6.70
CA ILE A 424 18.90 4.68 6.26
C ILE A 424 19.70 3.40 6.49
N ASP A 425 19.05 2.36 7.03
CA ASP A 425 19.65 1.03 7.21
C ASP A 425 20.12 0.46 5.84
N PRO A 426 21.45 0.29 5.64
CA PRO A 426 21.98 -0.19 4.37
C PRO A 426 21.55 -1.61 4.02
N ILE A 427 21.38 -2.49 5.01
CA ILE A 427 20.97 -3.88 4.77
C ILE A 427 19.52 -3.91 4.28
N ALA A 428 18.63 -3.19 4.96
CA ALA A 428 17.24 -3.07 4.54
C ALA A 428 17.12 -2.39 3.17
N TYR A 429 17.90 -1.33 2.93
CA TYR A 429 17.93 -0.64 1.64
C TYR A 429 18.33 -1.58 0.50
N ILE A 430 19.39 -2.37 0.68
CA ILE A 430 19.84 -3.34 -0.32
C ILE A 430 18.77 -4.43 -0.52
N GLN A 431 18.25 -5.04 0.54
CA GLN A 431 17.29 -6.14 0.42
C GLN A 431 15.98 -5.74 -0.25
N ASN A 432 15.47 -4.54 0.06
CA ASN A 432 14.21 -4.04 -0.49
C ASN A 432 14.26 -3.75 -1.99
N HIS A 433 15.45 -3.68 -2.58
CA HIS A 433 15.65 -3.35 -3.99
C HIS A 433 16.55 -4.36 -4.73
N LEU A 434 16.85 -5.51 -4.10
CA LEU A 434 17.78 -6.49 -4.63
C LEU A 434 17.26 -7.06 -5.94
N SER A 435 18.12 -7.06 -6.97
CA SER A 435 17.80 -7.48 -8.34
C SER A 435 17.60 -8.97 -8.52
#